data_AF-A0A2V7UZ78-F1
#
_entry.id   AF-A0A2V7UZ78-F1
#
_cell.length_a   1.000
_cell.length_b   1.000
_cell.length_c   1.000
_cell.angle_alpha   90.00
_cell.angle_beta   90.00
_cell.angle_gamma   90.00
#
_symmetry.space_group_name_H-M   'P 1'
#
loop_
_entity.id
_entity.type
_entity.pdbx_description
1 polymer ?
#
loop_
_entity_poly.entity_id
_entity_poly.type
_entity_poly.pdbx_seq_one_letter_code
_entity_poly.pdbx_strand_id
1 'polypeptide(L)'
;MTKKIIAGIVLAMAGLLAFNYVTKGEITLIPTTPLSAEARALNNLHERFVAATHQLHQAEKAAGATGIDTTADAQAAMNELDQIEKELKELRAKTSAPEEI
;
A
#
# COMPACT_ATOMS: atom_id res chain seq x y z
N MET A 1 -6.47 4.63 16.86
CA MET A 1 -5.11 4.27 16.40
C MET A 1 -4.93 4.41 14.89
N THR A 2 -5.97 4.17 14.09
CA THR A 2 -6.00 4.26 12.62
C THR A 2 -5.45 5.56 12.04
N LYS A 3 -5.78 6.72 12.63
CA LYS A 3 -5.24 8.02 12.19
C LYS A 3 -3.71 8.12 12.27
N LYS A 4 -3.08 7.46 13.23
CA LYS A 4 -1.61 7.45 13.39
C LYS A 4 -0.94 6.56 12.34
N ILE A 5 -1.60 5.46 11.98
CA ILE A 5 -1.14 4.52 10.95
C ILE A 5 -1.25 5.16 9.57
N ILE A 6 -2.41 5.75 9.24
CA ILE A 6 -2.62 6.47 7.97
C ILE A 6 -1.63 7.63 7.86
N ALA A 7 -1.45 8.42 8.94
CA ALA A 7 -0.46 9.48 8.95
C ALA A 7 0.95 8.93 8.71
N GLY A 8 1.32 7.79 9.30
CA GLY A 8 2.60 7.13 9.07
C GLY A 8 2.81 6.71 7.60
N ILE A 9 1.79 6.15 6.95
CA ILE A 9 1.84 5.73 5.54
C ILE A 9 2.01 6.94 4.62
N VAL A 10 1.24 8.01 4.86
CA VAL A 10 1.35 9.25 4.08
C VAL A 10 2.72 9.89 4.24
N LEU A 11 3.28 9.89 5.45
CA LEU A 11 4.59 10.46 5.75
C LEU A 11 5.72 9.62 5.13
N ALA A 12 5.57 8.29 5.10
CA ALA A 12 6.47 7.40 4.39
C ALA A 12 6.43 7.64 2.87
N MET A 13 5.25 7.79 2.27
CA MET A 13 5.10 8.15 0.85
C MET A 13 5.74 9.50 0.53
N ALA A 14 5.52 10.50 1.38
CA ALA A 14 6.12 11.83 1.21
C ALA A 14 7.65 11.80 1.31
N GLY A 15 8.21 10.99 2.22
CA GLY A 15 9.66 10.79 2.32
C GLY A 15 10.25 10.11 1.09
N LEU A 16 9.53 9.13 0.53
CA LEU A 16 9.94 8.40 -0.67
C LEU A 16 9.91 9.33 -1.92
N LEU A 17 8.91 10.20 -2.00
CA LEU A 17 8.82 11.28 -2.99
C LEU A 17 9.99 12.26 -2.88
N ALA A 18 10.31 12.72 -1.66
CA ALA A 18 11.39 13.66 -1.42
C ALA A 18 12.77 13.05 -1.75
N PHE A 19 12.99 11.79 -1.37
CA PHE A 19 14.21 11.06 -1.70
C PHE A 19 14.37 10.88 -3.21
N ASN A 20 13.30 10.46 -3.90
CA ASN A 20 13.31 10.30 -5.35
C ASN A 20 13.55 11.63 -6.09
N TYR A 21 12.94 12.73 -5.62
CA TYR A 21 13.15 14.07 -6.14
C TYR A 21 14.62 14.53 -6.01
N VAL A 22 15.22 14.33 -4.84
CA VAL A 22 16.62 14.73 -4.57
C VAL A 22 17.62 13.88 -5.36
N THR A 23 17.36 12.59 -5.56
CA THR A 23 18.31 11.69 -6.23
C THR A 23 18.18 11.69 -7.76
N LYS A 24 16.98 11.91 -8.31
CA LYS A 24 16.72 11.74 -9.75
C LYS A 24 16.18 12.98 -10.48
N GLY A 25 15.77 14.04 -9.77
CA GLY A 25 15.28 15.27 -10.40
C GLY A 25 13.90 15.15 -11.08
N GLU A 26 13.20 14.03 -10.93
CA GLU A 26 11.85 13.82 -11.46
C GLU A 26 10.81 13.80 -10.34
N ILE A 27 9.80 14.67 -10.42
CA ILE A 27 8.61 14.66 -9.55
C ILE A 27 7.59 13.71 -10.17
N THR A 28 7.88 12.41 -10.21
CA THR A 28 6.93 11.44 -10.76
C THR A 28 6.97 10.14 -9.97
N LEU A 29 5.82 9.70 -9.46
CA LEU A 29 5.66 8.39 -8.81
C LEU A 29 5.90 7.22 -9.78
N ILE A 30 5.88 7.48 -11.09
CA ILE A 30 5.97 6.49 -12.15
C ILE A 30 7.33 6.72 -12.84
N PRO A 31 8.35 5.89 -12.57
CA PRO A 31 9.59 5.97 -13.31
C PRO A 31 9.36 5.51 -14.76
N THR A 32 9.76 6.33 -15.72
CA THR A 32 9.71 6.08 -17.18
C THR A 32 10.78 5.10 -17.67
N THR A 33 11.56 4.52 -16.76
CA THR A 33 12.51 3.43 -17.01
C THR A 33 11.80 2.08 -16.95
N PRO A 34 12.26 1.02 -17.67
CA PRO A 34 11.63 -0.30 -17.59
C PRO A 34 11.54 -0.71 -16.12
N LEU A 35 10.32 -0.76 -15.57
CA LEU A 35 10.10 -0.99 -14.14
C LEU A 35 10.95 -2.20 -13.71
N SER A 36 11.89 -1.97 -12.79
CA SER A 36 12.62 -3.04 -12.13
C SER A 36 11.63 -4.01 -11.50
N ALA A 37 12.05 -5.25 -11.26
CA ALA A 37 11.17 -6.26 -10.68
C ALA A 37 10.51 -5.77 -9.36
N GLU A 38 11.22 -4.95 -8.57
CA GLU A 38 10.68 -4.32 -7.36
C GLU A 38 9.57 -3.31 -7.64
N ALA A 39 9.74 -2.46 -8.66
CA ALA A 39 8.72 -1.46 -8.99
C ALA A 39 7.41 -2.10 -9.45
N ARG A 40 7.47 -3.23 -10.18
CA ARG A 40 6.27 -3.99 -10.57
C ARG A 40 5.61 -4.65 -9.37
N ALA A 41 6.40 -5.21 -8.47
CA ALA A 41 5.90 -5.80 -7.24
C ALA A 41 5.19 -4.76 -6.37
N LEU A 42 5.78 -3.56 -6.24
CA LEU A 42 5.18 -2.45 -5.49
C LEU A 42 3.89 -1.95 -6.16
N ASN A 43 3.86 -1.83 -7.49
CA ASN A 43 2.66 -1.41 -8.21
C ASN A 43 1.51 -2.42 -8.05
N ASN A 44 1.80 -3.72 -8.16
CA ASN A 44 0.80 -4.77 -7.92
C ASN A 44 0.26 -4.70 -6.47
N LEU A 45 1.16 -4.48 -5.51
CA LEU A 45 0.79 -4.35 -4.11
C LEU A 45 -0.09 -3.13 -3.84
N HIS A 46 0.18 -2.02 -4.55
CA HIS A 46 -0.64 -0.82 -4.53
C HIS A 46 -2.03 -1.05 -5.12
N GLU A 47 -2.13 -1.70 -6.29
CA GLU A 47 -3.41 -2.02 -6.93
C GLU A 47 -4.28 -2.90 -6.03
N ARG A 48 -3.68 -3.94 -5.43
CA ARG A 48 -4.36 -4.81 -4.45
C ARG A 48 -4.80 -4.03 -3.21
N PHE A 49 -3.98 -3.11 -2.71
CA PHE A 49 -4.32 -2.28 -1.56
C PHE A 49 -5.54 -1.40 -1.84
N VAL A 50 -5.56 -0.73 -3.00
CA VAL A 50 -6.68 0.13 -3.43
C VAL A 50 -7.95 -0.71 -3.59
N ALA A 51 -7.86 -1.90 -4.18
CA ALA A 51 -8.99 -2.80 -4.33
C ALA A 51 -9.56 -3.25 -2.96
N ALA A 52 -8.70 -3.72 -2.05
CA ALA A 52 -9.10 -4.19 -0.73
C ALA A 52 -9.69 -3.07 0.14
N THR A 53 -9.10 -1.86 0.12
CA THR A 53 -9.67 -0.70 0.81
C THR A 53 -11.02 -0.30 0.23
N HIS A 54 -11.19 -0.37 -1.10
CA HIS A 54 -12.47 -0.08 -1.71
C HIS A 54 -13.54 -1.11 -1.30
N GLN A 55 -13.20 -2.39 -1.26
CA GLN A 55 -14.10 -3.47 -0.81
C GLN A 55 -14.52 -3.29 0.65
N LEU A 56 -13.56 -2.98 1.54
CA LEU A 56 -13.87 -2.70 2.95
C LEU A 56 -14.85 -1.53 3.08
N HIS A 57 -14.61 -0.43 2.36
CA HIS A 57 -15.48 0.74 2.39
C HIS A 57 -16.88 0.47 1.82
N GLN A 58 -16.98 -0.40 0.82
CA GLN A 58 -18.27 -0.84 0.26
C GLN A 58 -19.03 -1.70 1.26
N ALA A 59 -18.36 -2.65 1.91
CA ALA A 59 -18.95 -3.49 2.95
C ALA A 59 -19.47 -2.61 4.10
N GLU A 60 -18.66 -1.69 4.64
CA GLU A 60 -19.07 -0.78 5.71
C GLU A 60 -20.30 0.08 5.33
N LYS A 61 -20.30 0.64 4.10
CA LYS A 61 -21.44 1.42 3.61
C LYS A 61 -22.67 0.57 3.41
N ALA A 62 -22.54 -0.64 2.89
CA ALA A 62 -23.66 -1.55 2.67
C ALA A 62 -24.27 -2.01 4.01
N ALA A 63 -23.45 -2.41 4.99
CA ALA A 63 -23.92 -2.72 6.33
C ALA A 63 -24.65 -1.53 6.98
N GLY A 64 -24.10 -0.32 6.88
CA GLY A 64 -24.70 0.88 7.46
C GLY A 64 -25.98 1.35 6.74
N ALA A 65 -26.06 1.20 5.42
CA ALA A 65 -27.17 1.72 4.62
C ALA A 65 -28.31 0.71 4.42
N THR A 66 -27.99 -0.58 4.33
CA THR A 66 -28.97 -1.63 3.95
C THR A 66 -29.24 -2.62 5.08
N GLY A 67 -28.44 -2.59 6.16
CA GLY A 67 -28.55 -3.56 7.26
C GLY A 67 -28.21 -4.99 6.86
N ILE A 68 -27.67 -5.21 5.65
CA ILE A 68 -27.15 -6.50 5.21
C ILE A 68 -25.90 -6.81 6.02
N ASP A 69 -25.79 -8.06 6.49
CA ASP A 69 -24.57 -8.52 7.16
C ASP A 69 -23.43 -8.66 6.13
N THR A 70 -22.54 -7.67 6.13
CA THR A 70 -21.32 -7.68 5.30
C THR A 70 -20.07 -7.97 6.13
N THR A 71 -20.23 -8.56 7.33
CA THR A 71 -19.10 -8.84 8.24
C THR A 71 -18.08 -9.77 7.58
N ALA A 72 -18.55 -10.76 6.83
CA ALA A 72 -17.68 -11.69 6.10
C ALA A 72 -16.84 -10.98 5.02
N ASP A 73 -17.46 -10.09 4.24
CA ASP A 73 -16.78 -9.34 3.17
C ASP A 73 -15.78 -8.33 3.75
N ALA A 74 -16.15 -7.65 4.84
CA ALA A 74 -15.25 -6.77 5.56
C ALA A 74 -14.05 -7.54 6.12
N GLN A 75 -14.27 -8.71 6.74
CA GLN A 75 -13.18 -9.54 7.27
C GLN A 75 -12.26 -10.05 6.16
N ALA A 76 -12.79 -10.45 5.01
CA ALA A 76 -11.99 -10.86 3.86
C ALA A 76 -11.10 -9.71 3.35
N ALA A 77 -11.66 -8.51 3.22
CA ALA A 77 -10.90 -7.33 2.82
C ALA A 77 -9.81 -6.96 3.84
N MET A 78 -10.09 -7.07 5.14
CA MET A 78 -9.09 -6.85 6.19
C MET A 78 -7.95 -7.88 6.14
N ASN A 79 -8.27 -9.16 5.93
CA ASN A 79 -7.26 -10.20 5.79
C ASN A 79 -6.35 -9.96 4.58
N GLU A 80 -6.89 -9.44 3.47
CA GLU A 80 -6.11 -9.06 2.30
C GLU A 80 -5.18 -7.87 2.61
N LEU A 81 -5.67 -6.85 3.33
CA LEU A 81 -4.84 -5.73 3.77
C LEU A 81 -3.67 -6.17 4.66
N ASP A 82 -3.90 -7.12 5.57
CA ASP A 82 -2.84 -7.69 6.43
C ASP A 82 -1.78 -8.45 5.61
N GLN A 83 -2.21 -9.21 4.59
CA GLN A 83 -1.28 -9.88 3.67
C GLN A 83 -0.44 -8.87 2.88
N ILE A 84 -1.08 -7.82 2.38
CA ILE A 84 -0.41 -6.74 1.66
C ILE A 84 0.63 -6.04 2.55
N GLU A 85 0.30 -5.78 3.82
CA GLU A 85 1.25 -5.19 4.77
C GLU A 85 2.45 -6.11 5.01
N LYS A 86 2.22 -7.41 5.16
CA LYS A 86 3.28 -8.40 5.32
C LYS A 86 4.19 -8.43 4.09
N GLU A 87 3.62 -8.51 2.89
CA GLU A 87 4.38 -8.48 1.63
C GLU A 87 5.16 -7.16 1.47
N LEU A 88 4.59 -6.02 1.86
CA LEU A 88 5.27 -4.72 1.82
C LEU A 88 6.45 -4.69 2.78
N LYS A 89 6.29 -5.25 3.98
CA LYS A 89 7.36 -5.35 4.98
C LYS A 89 8.49 -6.26 4.50
N GLU A 90 8.16 -7.37 3.86
CA GLU A 90 9.15 -8.27 3.25
C GLU A 90 9.89 -7.60 2.09
N LEU A 91 9.16 -6.87 1.23
CA LEU A 91 9.77 -6.10 0.13
C LEU A 91 10.70 -5.03 0.68
N ARG A 92 10.26 -4.29 1.70
CA ARG A 92 11.09 -3.30 2.39
C ARG A 92 12.32 -3.93 3.03
N ALA A 93 12.20 -5.09 3.68
CA ALA A 93 13.34 -5.78 4.29
C ALA A 93 14.37 -6.22 3.23
N LYS A 94 13.91 -6.70 2.07
CA LYS A 94 14.77 -7.06 0.93
C LYS A 94 15.47 -5.84 0.33
N THR A 95 14.77 -4.71 0.24
CA THR A 95 15.33 -3.45 -0.29
C THR A 95 16.22 -2.71 0.72
N SER A 96 15.97 -2.85 2.03
CA SER A 96 16.76 -2.23 3.12
C SER A 96 17.96 -3.09 3.53
N ALA A 97 18.15 -4.24 2.90
CA ALA A 97 19.37 -5.03 2.95
C ALA A 97 20.23 -4.83 1.69
N PRO A 98 20.70 -3.62 1.34
CA PRO A 98 21.83 -3.47 0.44
C PRO A 98 23.13 -3.57 1.26
N GLU A 99 23.88 -4.63 0.94
CA GLU A 99 25.35 -4.63 0.87
C GLU A 99 26.15 -4.31 2.15
N GLU A 100 26.46 -5.36 2.93
CA GLU A 100 27.82 -5.48 3.48
C GLU A 100 28.76 -5.78 2.29
N ILE A 101 29.44 -4.74 1.81
CA ILE A 101 30.72 -4.85 1.09
C ILE A 101 31.76 -4.10 1.90
#